data_AF-A0A7V8DPW8-F1
#
_entry.id   AF-A0A7V8DPW8-F1
#
_cell.length_a   1.000
_cell.length_b   1.000
_cell.length_c   1.000
_cell.angle_alpha   90.00
_cell.angle_beta   90.00
_cell.angle_gamma   90.00
#
_symmetry.space_group_name_H-M   'P 1'
#
loop_
_entity.id
_entity.type
_entity.pdbx_description
1 polymer ?
#
loop_
_entity_poly.entity_id
_entity_poly.type
_entity_poly.pdbx_seq_one_letter_code
_entity_poly.pdbx_strand_id
1 'polypeptide(L)'
;MTGFDVLVLIIVGVSALLAFARGFVREFLSMTALGIGILAVLWGLPVFREPVRGMIEPGWIADTATVIGLFLLVYIAVRVLTGRIHEWVHDSEPLGLIDRTAGILFGVARGFAIMAIGTMIITSVAKENMLPKFLTSARFYPFLVITADALKHLAPDASKAATDLASGASQSGNDVAKWRKGQENAVTAEPAETEAALAPEPKKEATKPAATTKKQSNSLRIEPGK
;
A
#
# COMPACT_ATOMS: atom_id res chain seq x y z
N MET A 1 28.10 0.88 -2.61
CA MET A 1 26.76 0.81 -3.24
C MET A 1 25.75 0.59 -2.12
N THR A 2 24.66 1.32 -2.15
CA THR A 2 23.58 1.23 -1.15
C THR A 2 22.65 0.06 -1.48
N GLY A 3 21.80 -0.37 -0.53
CA GLY A 3 20.74 -1.33 -0.82
C GLY A 3 19.77 -0.85 -1.90
N PHE A 4 19.61 0.47 -2.04
CA PHE A 4 18.82 1.08 -3.10
C PHE A 4 19.46 0.87 -4.49
N ASP A 5 20.79 0.97 -4.61
CA ASP A 5 21.47 0.70 -5.89
C ASP A 5 21.24 -0.76 -6.35
N VAL A 6 21.26 -1.70 -5.40
CA VAL A 6 20.98 -3.12 -5.69
C VAL A 6 19.54 -3.30 -6.16
N LEU A 7 18.58 -2.65 -5.50
CA LEU A 7 17.17 -2.68 -5.89
C LEU A 7 16.95 -2.13 -7.31
N VAL A 8 17.57 -0.99 -7.63
CA VAL A 8 17.52 -0.40 -8.98
C VAL A 8 18.05 -1.39 -10.01
N LEU A 9 19.22 -2.00 -9.75
CA LEU A 9 19.82 -2.97 -10.66
C LEU A 9 18.95 -4.22 -10.86
N ILE A 10 18.32 -4.72 -9.80
CA ILE A 10 17.41 -5.87 -9.90
C ILE A 10 16.21 -5.51 -10.76
N ILE A 11 15.54 -4.39 -10.50
CA ILE A 11 14.33 -4.00 -11.24
C ILE A 11 14.65 -3.71 -12.71
N VAL A 12 15.72 -2.96 -12.97
CA VAL A 12 16.17 -2.65 -14.33
C VAL A 12 16.63 -3.92 -15.05
N GLY A 13 17.40 -4.78 -14.40
CA GLY A 13 17.92 -6.03 -14.95
C GLY A 13 16.80 -7.02 -15.30
N VAL A 14 15.83 -7.21 -14.40
CA VAL A 14 14.65 -8.06 -14.65
C VAL A 14 13.81 -7.48 -15.79
N SER A 15 13.57 -6.16 -15.80
CA SER A 15 12.81 -5.51 -16.87
C SER A 15 13.51 -5.69 -18.24
N ALA A 16 14.83 -5.50 -18.29
CA ALA A 16 15.64 -5.72 -19.49
C ALA A 16 15.59 -7.18 -19.97
N LEU A 17 15.73 -8.15 -19.05
CA LEU A 17 15.70 -9.58 -19.37
C LEU A 17 14.32 -10.02 -19.88
N LEU A 18 13.25 -9.55 -19.25
CA LEU A 18 11.88 -9.84 -19.68
C LEU A 18 11.56 -9.21 -21.04
N ALA A 19 12.12 -8.04 -21.34
CA ALA A 19 11.95 -7.39 -22.63
C ALA A 19 12.82 -8.05 -23.72
N PHE A 20 14.02 -8.54 -23.39
CA PHE A 20 14.82 -9.37 -24.28
C PHE A 20 14.10 -10.67 -24.65
N ALA A 21 13.49 -11.35 -23.68
CA ALA A 21 12.79 -12.61 -23.90
C ALA A 21 11.55 -12.43 -24.80
N ARG A 22 10.88 -11.27 -24.71
CA ARG A 22 9.64 -10.98 -25.44
C ARG A 22 9.85 -10.22 -26.76
N GLY A 23 10.94 -9.46 -26.88
CA GLY A 23 11.20 -8.60 -28.02
C GLY A 23 10.62 -7.19 -27.88
N PHE A 24 11.25 -6.20 -28.54
CA PHE A 24 10.84 -4.80 -28.52
C PHE A 24 9.44 -4.59 -29.07
N VAL A 25 9.12 -5.17 -30.23
CA VAL A 25 7.83 -4.99 -30.91
C VAL A 25 6.69 -5.42 -30.00
N ARG A 26 6.83 -6.56 -29.30
CA ARG A 26 5.80 -7.03 -28.36
C ARG A 26 5.63 -6.09 -27.17
N GLU A 27 6.73 -5.55 -26.66
CA GLU A 27 6.68 -4.63 -25.52
C GLU A 27 6.12 -3.25 -25.92
N PHE A 28 6.50 -2.71 -27.08
CA PHE A 28 5.99 -1.47 -27.63
C PHE A 28 4.49 -1.55 -27.95
N LEU A 29 4.05 -2.66 -28.54
CA LEU A 29 2.64 -2.94 -28.77
C LEU A 29 1.87 -3.06 -27.45
N SER A 30 2.45 -3.68 -26.41
CA SER A 30 1.82 -3.74 -25.08
C SER A 30 1.64 -2.36 -24.46
N MET A 31 2.60 -1.45 -24.62
CA MET A 31 2.50 -0.07 -24.12
C MET A 31 1.50 0.74 -24.92
N THR A 32 1.45 0.55 -26.25
CA THR A 32 0.44 1.15 -27.11
C THR A 32 -0.97 0.67 -26.72
N ALA A 33 -1.15 -0.62 -26.46
CA ALA A 33 -2.42 -1.18 -26.00
C ALA A 33 -2.85 -0.59 -24.65
N LEU A 34 -1.90 -0.35 -23.75
CA LEU A 34 -2.15 0.33 -22.47
C LEU A 34 -2.65 1.77 -22.72
N GLY A 35 -1.96 2.54 -23.59
CA GLY A 35 -2.39 3.89 -23.96
C GLY A 35 -3.77 3.95 -24.60
N ILE A 36 -4.07 3.03 -25.52
CA ILE A 36 -5.40 2.91 -26.14
C ILE A 36 -6.46 2.58 -25.09
N GLY A 37 -6.17 1.68 -24.15
CA GLY A 37 -7.06 1.36 -23.03
C GLY A 37 -7.37 2.58 -22.16
N ILE A 38 -6.37 3.41 -21.85
CA ILE A 38 -6.57 4.66 -21.11
C ILE A 38 -7.46 5.62 -21.91
N LEU A 39 -7.18 5.83 -23.20
CA LEU A 39 -8.01 6.68 -24.06
C LEU A 39 -9.46 6.19 -24.12
N ALA A 40 -9.67 4.88 -24.21
CA ALA A 40 -10.99 4.29 -24.18
C ALA A 40 -11.72 4.59 -22.87
N VAL A 41 -11.05 4.51 -21.72
CA VAL A 41 -11.64 4.93 -20.44
C VAL A 41 -11.98 6.40 -20.45
N LEU A 42 -11.06 7.28 -20.87
CA LEU A 42 -11.28 8.72 -20.84
C LEU A 42 -12.52 9.14 -21.66
N TRP A 43 -12.72 8.52 -22.82
CA TRP A 43 -13.87 8.82 -23.68
C TRP A 43 -15.13 8.03 -23.35
N GLY A 44 -15.00 6.79 -22.88
CA GLY A 44 -16.16 5.95 -22.60
C GLY A 44 -16.71 6.10 -21.19
N LEU A 45 -15.90 6.52 -20.20
CA LEU A 45 -16.38 6.77 -18.84
C LEU A 45 -17.60 7.70 -18.78
N PRO A 46 -17.64 8.89 -19.43
CA PRO A 46 -18.83 9.74 -19.39
C PRO A 46 -20.08 9.08 -20.01
N VAL A 47 -19.90 8.13 -20.93
CA VAL A 47 -21.00 7.43 -21.61
C VAL A 47 -21.53 6.27 -20.75
N PHE A 48 -20.63 5.48 -20.16
CA PHE A 48 -20.99 4.25 -19.44
C PHE A 48 -21.22 4.45 -17.94
N ARG A 49 -20.85 5.60 -17.38
CA ARG A 49 -20.96 5.87 -15.94
C ARG A 49 -22.40 5.78 -15.42
N GLU A 50 -23.34 6.51 -16.03
CA GLU A 50 -24.73 6.53 -15.55
C GLU A 50 -25.44 5.17 -15.69
N PRO A 51 -25.34 4.45 -16.83
CA PRO A 51 -25.88 3.10 -16.94
C PRO A 51 -25.36 2.13 -15.88
N VAL A 52 -24.05 2.15 -15.59
CA VAL A 52 -23.44 1.23 -14.62
C VAL A 52 -23.79 1.60 -13.19
N ARG A 53 -23.89 2.90 -12.87
CA ARG A 53 -24.37 3.37 -11.56
C ARG A 53 -25.82 2.96 -11.28
N GLY A 54 -26.65 2.84 -12.31
CA GLY A 54 -28.00 2.29 -12.17
C GLY A 54 -28.05 0.80 -11.81
N MET A 55 -26.94 0.06 -11.98
CA MET A 55 -26.85 -1.37 -11.69
C MET A 55 -26.08 -1.68 -10.39
N ILE A 56 -25.16 -0.80 -9.98
CA ILE A 56 -24.23 -1.04 -8.87
C ILE A 56 -24.28 0.13 -7.88
N GLU A 57 -24.71 -0.16 -6.65
CA GLU A 57 -24.56 0.73 -5.51
C GLU A 57 -23.51 0.13 -4.54
N PRO A 58 -22.62 0.94 -3.95
CA PRO A 58 -22.48 2.40 -4.04
C PRO A 58 -21.78 2.92 -5.31
N GLY A 59 -22.07 4.17 -5.69
CA GLY A 59 -21.63 4.77 -6.96
C GLY A 59 -20.11 4.88 -7.18
N TRP A 60 -19.29 4.84 -6.12
CA TRP A 60 -17.82 4.79 -6.27
C TRP A 60 -17.33 3.43 -6.76
N ILE A 61 -18.04 2.34 -6.40
CA ILE A 61 -17.77 0.99 -6.91
C ILE A 61 -18.18 0.91 -8.37
N ALA A 62 -19.33 1.49 -8.73
CA ALA A 62 -19.77 1.59 -10.12
C ALA A 62 -18.76 2.33 -11.02
N ASP A 63 -18.26 3.49 -10.56
CA ASP A 63 -17.25 4.26 -11.27
C ASP A 63 -15.97 3.43 -11.46
N THR A 64 -15.50 2.79 -10.38
CA THR A 64 -14.29 1.96 -10.40
C THR A 64 -14.46 0.75 -11.34
N ALA A 65 -15.61 0.07 -11.27
CA ALA A 65 -15.94 -1.06 -12.13
C ALA A 65 -16.02 -0.64 -13.61
N THR A 66 -16.56 0.55 -13.89
CA THR A 66 -16.63 1.09 -15.26
C THR A 66 -15.23 1.35 -15.81
N VAL A 67 -14.36 2.00 -15.02
CA VAL A 67 -12.97 2.26 -15.39
C VAL A 67 -12.22 0.97 -15.67
N ILE A 68 -12.26 0.01 -14.73
CA ILE A 68 -11.54 -1.26 -14.85
C ILE A 68 -12.10 -2.09 -16.00
N GLY A 69 -13.43 -2.22 -16.09
CA GLY A 69 -14.09 -3.02 -17.11
C GLY A 69 -13.79 -2.52 -18.51
N LEU A 70 -13.91 -1.21 -18.73
CA LEU A 70 -13.66 -0.60 -20.03
C LEU A 70 -12.18 -0.66 -20.42
N PHE A 71 -11.28 -0.39 -19.47
CA PHE A 71 -9.84 -0.54 -19.68
C PHE A 71 -9.48 -1.96 -20.09
N LEU A 72 -9.90 -2.97 -19.31
CA LEU A 72 -9.57 -4.36 -19.56
C LEU A 72 -10.18 -4.87 -20.86
N LEU A 73 -11.43 -4.51 -21.16
CA LEU A 73 -12.10 -4.91 -22.39
C LEU A 73 -11.32 -4.44 -23.62
N VAL A 74 -10.95 -3.16 -23.68
CA VAL A 74 -10.20 -2.60 -24.81
C VAL A 74 -8.77 -3.11 -24.81
N TYR A 75 -8.09 -3.17 -23.66
CA TYR A 75 -6.73 -3.67 -23.56
C TYR A 75 -6.62 -5.12 -24.06
N ILE A 76 -7.53 -6.00 -23.64
CA ILE A 76 -7.56 -7.40 -24.06
C ILE A 76 -7.89 -7.48 -25.56
N ALA A 77 -8.86 -6.70 -26.06
CA ALA A 77 -9.21 -6.69 -27.48
C ALA A 77 -8.00 -6.31 -28.35
N VAL A 78 -7.30 -5.23 -28.02
CA VAL A 78 -6.08 -4.81 -28.73
C VAL A 78 -5.00 -5.89 -28.62
N ARG A 79 -4.75 -6.41 -27.42
CA ARG A 79 -3.71 -7.42 -27.20
C ARG A 79 -3.96 -8.72 -27.98
N VAL A 80 -5.20 -9.18 -28.04
CA VAL A 80 -5.60 -10.36 -28.83
C VAL A 80 -5.44 -10.09 -30.32
N LEU A 81 -5.91 -8.93 -30.80
CA LEU A 81 -5.77 -8.54 -32.20
C LEU A 81 -4.30 -8.51 -32.63
N THR A 82 -3.45 -7.92 -31.80
CA THR A 82 -2.00 -7.88 -32.02
C THR A 82 -1.35 -9.26 -32.00
N GLY A 83 -1.78 -10.15 -31.10
CA GLY A 83 -1.27 -11.51 -31.03
C GLY A 83 -1.58 -12.33 -32.29
N ARG A 84 -2.75 -12.12 -32.89
CA ARG A 84 -3.21 -12.87 -34.08
C ARG A 84 -2.51 -12.45 -35.37
N ILE A 85 -2.09 -11.19 -35.49
CA ILE A 85 -1.29 -10.71 -36.62
C ILE A 85 0.06 -11.46 -36.71
N HIS A 86 0.58 -11.93 -35.57
CA HIS A 86 1.86 -12.62 -35.50
C HIS A 86 1.82 -14.08 -36.01
N GLU A 87 0.64 -14.71 -36.04
CA GLU A 87 0.42 -16.06 -36.61
C GLU A 87 0.21 -16.00 -38.13
N TRP A 88 -0.28 -14.88 -38.65
CA TRP A 88 -0.54 -14.69 -40.08
C TRP A 88 0.68 -14.23 -40.88
N VAL A 89 1.67 -13.61 -40.22
CA VAL A 89 2.75 -12.94 -40.94
C VAL A 89 3.90 -13.88 -41.28
N HIS A 90 4.69 -14.52 -40.40
CA HIS A 90 5.96 -15.11 -40.89
C HIS A 90 6.44 -16.40 -40.19
N ASP A 91 6.45 -17.49 -40.97
CA ASP A 91 7.42 -18.61 -40.96
C ASP A 91 8.83 -18.16 -41.40
N SER A 92 9.32 -17.01 -40.97
CA SER A 92 10.63 -16.49 -41.41
C SER A 92 11.32 -15.74 -40.28
N GLU A 93 12.21 -16.49 -39.64
CA GLU A 93 13.00 -16.21 -38.43
C GLU A 93 14.20 -15.21 -38.49
N PRO A 94 14.59 -14.48 -39.56
CA PRO A 94 15.89 -13.77 -39.47
C PRO A 94 15.94 -12.48 -38.64
N LEU A 95 14.81 -11.84 -38.28
CA LEU A 95 14.83 -10.51 -37.64
C LEU A 95 14.80 -10.52 -36.10
N GLY A 96 14.87 -11.69 -35.46
CA GLY A 96 14.70 -11.82 -34.01
C GLY A 96 15.79 -11.14 -33.17
N LEU A 97 17.02 -10.99 -33.66
CA LEU A 97 18.12 -10.47 -32.83
C LEU A 97 18.03 -8.96 -32.60
N ILE A 98 17.74 -8.18 -33.64
CA ILE A 98 17.62 -6.72 -33.53
C ILE A 98 16.42 -6.31 -32.68
N ASP A 99 15.29 -7.03 -32.80
CA ASP A 99 14.10 -6.81 -31.99
C ASP A 99 14.37 -7.10 -30.50
N ARG A 100 15.16 -8.13 -30.20
CA ARG A 100 15.53 -8.49 -28.83
C ARG A 100 16.52 -7.50 -28.21
N THR A 101 17.50 -7.01 -28.95
CA THR A 101 18.45 -6.00 -28.44
C THR A 101 17.79 -4.64 -28.23
N ALA A 102 16.91 -4.22 -29.14
CA ALA A 102 16.03 -3.07 -28.92
C ALA A 102 15.13 -3.28 -27.69
N GLY A 103 14.69 -4.53 -27.46
CA GLY A 103 13.90 -4.92 -26.30
C GLY A 103 14.66 -4.67 -24.99
N ILE A 104 15.95 -5.01 -24.93
CA ILE A 104 16.80 -4.69 -23.78
C ILE A 104 16.80 -3.19 -23.49
N LEU A 105 17.06 -2.35 -24.51
CA LEU A 105 17.13 -0.90 -24.33
C LEU A 105 15.80 -0.34 -23.82
N PHE A 106 14.68 -0.79 -24.39
CA PHE A 106 13.36 -0.43 -23.94
C PHE A 106 13.07 -0.92 -22.51
N GLY A 107 13.45 -2.15 -22.18
CA GLY A 107 13.30 -2.73 -20.84
C GLY A 107 14.11 -1.97 -19.80
N VAL A 108 15.32 -1.52 -20.13
CA VAL A 108 16.14 -0.65 -19.26
C VAL A 108 15.43 0.68 -19.04
N ALA A 109 15.01 1.36 -20.11
CA ALA A 109 14.29 2.63 -20.01
C ALA A 109 13.04 2.52 -19.15
N ARG A 110 12.24 1.46 -19.35
CA ARG A 110 11.06 1.15 -18.54
C ARG A 110 11.42 0.90 -17.07
N GLY A 111 12.47 0.12 -16.79
CA GLY A 111 12.92 -0.15 -15.43
C GLY A 111 13.34 1.12 -14.70
N PHE A 112 14.07 2.00 -15.39
CA PHE A 112 14.42 3.32 -14.89
C PHE A 112 13.20 4.21 -14.66
N ALA A 113 12.23 4.21 -15.58
CA ALA A 113 10.98 4.95 -15.41
C ALA A 113 10.21 4.50 -14.16
N ILE A 114 10.09 3.19 -13.91
CA ILE A 114 9.45 2.65 -12.70
C ILE A 114 10.18 3.13 -11.44
N MET A 115 11.51 3.04 -11.40
CA MET A 115 12.30 3.50 -10.26
C MET A 115 12.24 5.01 -10.07
N ALA A 116 12.14 5.78 -11.16
CA ALA A 116 12.00 7.23 -11.11
C ALA A 116 10.64 7.64 -10.54
N ILE A 117 9.55 6.97 -10.96
CA ILE A 117 8.21 7.16 -10.37
C ILE A 117 8.23 6.81 -8.88
N GLY A 118 8.85 5.68 -8.50
CA GLY A 118 9.00 5.31 -7.08
C GLY A 118 9.79 6.35 -6.28
N THR A 119 10.87 6.88 -6.86
CA THR A 119 11.68 7.94 -6.23
C THR A 119 10.86 9.23 -6.10
N MET A 120 10.08 9.59 -7.11
CA MET A 120 9.17 10.74 -7.07
C MET A 120 8.12 10.60 -5.97
N ILE A 121 7.55 9.41 -5.81
CA ILE A 121 6.60 9.13 -4.74
C ILE A 121 7.26 9.33 -3.37
N ILE A 122 8.45 8.73 -3.17
CA ILE A 122 9.18 8.85 -1.91
C ILE A 122 9.52 10.31 -1.59
N THR A 123 9.99 11.08 -2.58
CA THR A 123 10.34 12.49 -2.38
C THR A 123 9.12 13.40 -2.22
N SER A 124 7.95 13.02 -2.72
CA SER A 124 6.70 13.77 -2.48
C SER A 124 6.17 13.62 -1.06
N VAL A 125 6.37 12.44 -0.45
CA VAL A 125 5.86 12.12 0.89
C VAL A 125 6.86 12.53 1.97
N ALA A 126 8.16 12.40 1.70
CA ALA A 126 9.20 12.83 2.61
C ALA A 126 9.33 14.36 2.60
N LYS A 127 9.40 14.99 3.78
CA LYS A 127 9.83 16.40 3.88
C LYS A 127 11.26 16.50 3.32
N GLU A 128 11.54 17.50 2.48
CA GLU A 128 12.82 17.65 1.76
C GLU A 128 14.07 17.52 2.66
N ASN A 129 13.98 17.89 3.93
CA ASN A 129 15.08 17.83 4.91
C ASN A 129 15.20 16.49 5.68
N MET A 130 14.37 15.49 5.37
CA MET A 130 14.33 14.18 6.04
C MET A 130 14.44 13.01 5.06
N LEU A 131 15.02 13.20 3.87
CA LEU A 131 15.25 12.10 2.96
C LEU A 131 16.21 11.06 3.57
N PRO A 132 15.89 9.76 3.53
CA PRO A 132 16.75 8.73 4.11
C PRO A 132 18.14 8.70 3.44
N LYS A 133 19.19 8.59 4.25
CA LYS A 133 20.59 8.56 3.75
C LYS A 133 20.84 7.41 2.76
N PHE A 134 20.13 6.29 2.87
CA PHE A 134 20.27 5.17 1.94
C PHE A 134 19.81 5.51 0.51
N LEU A 135 18.93 6.50 0.36
CA LEU A 135 18.41 6.96 -0.93
C LEU A 135 19.32 8.04 -1.52
N THR A 136 19.64 9.08 -0.74
CA THR A 136 20.46 10.22 -1.21
C THR A 136 21.93 9.86 -1.43
N SER A 137 22.45 8.84 -0.76
CA SER A 137 23.82 8.35 -0.96
C SER A 137 23.94 7.34 -2.10
N ALA A 138 22.84 6.99 -2.77
CA ALA A 138 22.85 6.00 -3.83
C ALA A 138 23.41 6.59 -5.14
N ARG A 139 24.16 5.78 -5.89
CA ARG A 139 24.80 6.21 -7.13
C ARG A 139 23.80 6.44 -8.25
N PHE A 140 22.71 5.66 -8.27
CA PHE A 140 21.64 5.80 -9.26
C PHE A 140 20.63 6.91 -8.93
N TYR A 141 20.61 7.42 -7.69
CA TYR A 141 19.69 8.46 -7.27
C TYR A 141 19.67 9.72 -8.17
N PRO A 142 20.80 10.36 -8.52
CA PRO A 142 20.78 11.55 -9.38
C PRO A 142 20.18 11.26 -10.77
N PHE A 143 20.44 10.10 -11.35
CA PHE A 143 19.88 9.70 -12.64
C PHE A 143 18.36 9.49 -12.56
N LEU A 144 17.88 8.93 -11.45
CA LEU A 144 16.44 8.75 -11.21
C LEU A 144 15.73 10.08 -10.97
N VAL A 145 16.37 11.04 -10.29
CA VAL A 145 15.80 12.40 -10.12
C VAL A 145 15.66 13.09 -11.48
N ILE A 146 16.67 13.03 -12.34
CA ILE A 146 16.60 13.59 -13.70
C ILE A 146 15.51 12.90 -14.51
N THR A 147 15.43 11.57 -14.44
CA THR A 147 14.40 10.79 -15.14
C THR A 147 12.99 11.14 -14.63
N ALA A 148 12.84 11.29 -13.32
CA ALA A 148 11.57 11.67 -12.70
C ALA A 148 11.13 13.07 -13.12
N ASP A 149 12.07 14.02 -13.18
CA ASP A 149 11.81 15.37 -13.65
C ASP A 149 11.40 15.40 -15.13
N ALA A 150 12.13 14.67 -15.99
CA ALA A 150 11.75 14.51 -17.39
C ALA A 150 10.33 13.91 -17.53
N LEU A 151 9.99 12.91 -16.70
CA LEU A 151 8.69 12.27 -16.73
C LEU A 151 7.56 13.20 -16.27
N LYS A 152 7.79 14.04 -15.25
CA LYS A 152 6.85 15.08 -14.81
C LYS A 152 6.53 16.08 -15.93
N HIS A 153 7.54 16.46 -16.72
CA HIS A 153 7.35 17.37 -17.84
C HIS A 153 6.63 16.72 -19.03
N LEU A 154 6.89 15.44 -19.30
CA LEU A 154 6.24 14.72 -20.40
C LEU A 154 4.77 14.37 -20.10
N ALA A 155 4.46 14.02 -18.86
CA ALA A 155 3.15 13.54 -18.46
C ALA A 155 2.76 14.09 -17.07
N PRO A 156 2.43 15.40 -16.97
CA PRO A 156 2.14 16.04 -15.69
C PRO A 156 0.95 15.40 -14.98
N ASP A 157 -0.11 15.05 -15.71
CA ASP A 157 -1.31 14.45 -15.13
C ASP A 157 -1.08 13.01 -14.63
N ALA A 158 -0.28 12.23 -15.35
CA ALA A 158 0.13 10.90 -14.90
C ALA A 158 0.98 10.98 -13.62
N SER A 159 1.84 12.00 -13.52
CA SER A 159 2.70 12.22 -12.36
C SER A 159 1.88 12.60 -11.10
N LYS A 160 0.83 13.42 -11.27
CA LYS A 160 -0.12 13.74 -10.20
C LYS A 160 -0.88 12.50 -9.75
N ALA A 161 -1.44 11.74 -10.70
CA ALA A 161 -2.16 10.51 -10.42
C ALA A 161 -1.30 9.49 -9.64
N ALA A 162 -0.03 9.33 -10.01
CA ALA A 162 0.90 8.45 -9.29
C ALA A 162 1.14 8.92 -7.84
N THR A 163 1.23 10.23 -7.62
CA THR A 163 1.43 10.83 -6.30
C THR A 163 0.17 10.69 -5.43
N ASP A 164 -0.99 10.94 -6.00
CA ASP A 164 -2.29 10.83 -5.32
C ASP A 164 -2.54 9.39 -4.88
N LEU A 165 -2.30 8.42 -5.77
CA LEU A 165 -2.41 6.99 -5.45
C LEU A 165 -1.47 6.58 -4.30
N ALA A 166 -0.22 7.08 -4.31
CA ALA A 166 0.73 6.80 -3.24
C ALA A 166 0.31 7.41 -1.91
N SER A 167 -0.23 8.64 -1.94
CA SER A 167 -0.74 9.31 -0.74
C SER A 167 -1.92 8.54 -0.13
N GLY A 168 -2.85 8.05 -0.96
CA GLY A 168 -3.97 7.21 -0.52
C GLY A 168 -3.51 5.88 0.08
N ALA A 169 -2.52 5.22 -0.53
CA ALA A 169 -1.94 4.00 0.02
C ALA A 169 -1.26 4.23 1.38
N SER A 170 -0.59 5.39 1.56
CA SER A 170 0.06 5.75 2.83
C SER A 170 -0.94 6.04 3.95
N GLN A 171 -2.07 6.69 3.64
CA GLN A 171 -3.14 6.95 4.61
C GLN A 171 -3.78 5.65 5.10
N SER A 172 -4.10 4.75 4.17
CA SER A 172 -4.64 3.42 4.51
C SER A 172 -3.68 2.64 5.41
N GLY A 173 -2.38 2.69 5.14
CA GLY A 173 -1.36 2.08 6.01
C GLY A 173 -1.31 2.68 7.42
N ASN A 174 -1.46 3.99 7.55
CA ASN A 174 -1.48 4.68 8.85
C ASN A 174 -2.74 4.36 9.65
N ASP A 175 -3.89 4.23 9.00
CA ASP A 175 -5.16 3.85 9.65
C ASP A 175 -5.08 2.42 10.20
N VAL A 176 -4.51 1.49 9.44
CA VAL A 176 -4.26 0.12 9.88
C VAL A 176 -3.26 0.09 11.04
N ALA A 177 -2.20 0.89 11.00
CA ALA A 177 -1.23 0.99 12.09
C ALA A 177 -1.85 1.58 13.37
N LYS A 178 -2.77 2.55 13.24
CA LYS A 178 -3.50 3.15 14.35
C LYS A 178 -4.48 2.15 14.98
N TRP A 179 -5.20 1.38 14.16
CA TRP A 179 -6.08 0.31 14.63
C TRP A 179 -5.30 -0.79 15.36
N ARG A 180 -4.15 -1.21 14.81
CA ARG A 180 -3.25 -2.19 15.46
C ARG A 180 -2.77 -1.71 16.83
N LYS A 181 -2.33 -0.45 16.95
CA LYS A 181 -1.96 0.14 18.25
C LYS A 181 -3.15 0.26 19.20
N GLY A 182 -4.33 0.57 18.69
CA GLY A 182 -5.57 0.59 19.48
C GLY A 182 -5.90 -0.77 20.09
N GLN A 183 -5.70 -1.85 19.34
CA GLN A 183 -5.86 -3.22 19.84
C GLN A 183 -4.77 -3.61 20.84
N GLU A 184 -3.51 -3.29 20.56
CA GLU A 184 -2.38 -3.56 21.46
C GLU A 184 -2.60 -2.89 22.83
N ASN A 185 -3.05 -1.63 22.84
CA ASN A 185 -3.39 -0.88 24.04
C ASN A 185 -4.65 -1.41 24.75
N ALA A 186 -5.63 -1.94 24.01
CA ALA A 186 -6.82 -2.58 24.60
C ALA A 186 -6.52 -3.95 25.22
N VAL A 187 -5.48 -4.64 24.75
CA VAL A 187 -5.01 -5.93 25.29
C VAL A 187 -4.07 -5.72 26.50
N THR A 188 -3.36 -4.60 26.58
CA THR A 188 -2.52 -4.24 27.75
C THR A 188 -3.27 -3.48 28.84
N ALA A 189 -4.50 -3.02 28.59
CA ALA A 189 -5.39 -2.52 29.63
C ALA A 189 -5.91 -3.70 30.48
N GLU A 190 -5.17 -4.02 31.53
CA GLU A 190 -5.59 -4.93 32.60
C GLU A 190 -6.94 -4.46 33.20
N PRO A 191 -7.89 -5.35 33.50
CA PRO A 191 -9.21 -4.96 33.98
C PRO A 191 -9.10 -4.48 35.43
N ALA A 192 -8.99 -3.16 35.62
CA ALA A 192 -9.43 -2.55 36.86
C ALA A 192 -10.94 -2.81 36.98
N GLU A 193 -11.35 -3.39 38.12
CA GLU A 193 -12.74 -3.71 38.51
C GLU A 193 -13.27 -5.09 38.12
N THR A 194 -12.66 -6.16 38.63
CA THR A 194 -13.43 -7.34 39.08
C THR A 194 -12.73 -7.99 40.29
N GLU A 195 -12.55 -7.22 41.37
CA GLU A 195 -12.16 -7.77 42.68
C GLU A 195 -13.13 -7.26 43.76
N ALA A 196 -14.43 -7.43 43.52
CA ALA A 196 -15.47 -7.07 44.47
C ALA A 196 -16.67 -8.01 44.40
N ALA A 197 -16.46 -9.32 44.24
CA ALA A 197 -17.51 -10.32 44.50
C ALA A 197 -16.91 -11.75 44.60
N LEU A 198 -17.18 -12.40 45.73
CA LEU A 198 -16.95 -13.82 46.08
C LEU A 198 -15.58 -14.21 46.68
N ALA A 199 -15.50 -14.20 48.02
CA ALA A 199 -15.18 -15.39 48.82
C ALA A 199 -15.64 -15.18 50.29
N PRO A 200 -16.26 -16.17 50.97
CA PRO A 200 -16.58 -16.07 52.39
C PRO A 200 -15.35 -16.41 53.26
N GLU A 201 -15.17 -15.65 54.34
CA GLU A 201 -14.07 -15.76 55.31
C GLU A 201 -14.07 -17.08 56.12
N PRO A 202 -12.88 -17.52 56.60
CA PRO A 202 -12.77 -18.26 57.85
C PRO A 202 -12.07 -17.40 58.94
N LYS A 203 -12.79 -17.17 60.05
CA LYS A 203 -12.29 -16.55 61.29
C LYS A 203 -11.06 -17.27 61.85
N LYS A 204 -9.97 -16.53 62.14
CA LYS A 204 -9.09 -16.73 63.31
C LYS A 204 -8.50 -15.41 63.80
N GLU A 205 -9.21 -14.83 64.77
CA GLU A 205 -8.71 -14.20 66.00
C GLU A 205 -7.28 -13.60 65.98
N ALA A 206 -7.20 -12.30 65.71
CA ALA A 206 -6.01 -11.48 65.93
C ALA A 206 -6.10 -10.73 67.27
N THR A 207 -5.03 -10.90 68.05
CA THR A 207 -4.69 -10.31 69.34
C THR A 207 -4.84 -8.78 69.36
N LYS A 208 -5.46 -8.26 70.43
CA LYS A 208 -5.62 -6.81 70.70
C LYS A 208 -4.36 -6.16 71.32
N PRO A 209 -4.23 -4.83 71.23
CA PRO A 209 -2.97 -4.09 71.40
C PRO A 209 -2.68 -3.64 72.85
N ALA A 210 -1.45 -3.20 73.07
CA ALA A 210 -0.90 -2.71 74.33
C ALA A 210 -1.55 -1.41 74.85
N ALA A 211 -1.78 -1.35 76.18
CA ALA A 211 -1.39 -0.27 77.11
C ALA A 211 -2.40 -0.03 78.27
N THR A 212 -1.93 -0.32 79.50
CA THR A 212 -2.01 0.53 80.72
C THR A 212 -3.33 0.75 81.48
N THR A 213 -3.44 0.07 82.64
CA THR A 213 -3.79 0.53 84.02
C THR A 213 -5.02 1.39 84.36
N LYS A 214 -5.62 1.01 85.51
CA LYS A 214 -6.58 1.70 86.43
C LYS A 214 -8.06 1.69 86.00
N LYS A 215 -9.07 1.60 86.86
CA LYS A 215 -9.28 1.27 88.30
C LYS A 215 -10.78 1.50 88.55
N GLN A 216 -11.41 0.52 89.19
CA GLN A 216 -12.61 0.60 90.03
C GLN A 216 -13.96 1.08 89.48
N SER A 217 -14.97 0.42 90.05
CA SER A 217 -16.28 0.94 90.46
C SER A 217 -17.32 0.89 89.35
N ASN A 218 -18.54 0.37 89.52
CA ASN A 218 -19.24 -0.27 90.62
C ASN A 218 -20.62 -0.60 90.04
N SER A 219 -21.32 -1.50 90.71
CA SER A 219 -22.76 -1.43 90.95
C SER A 219 -23.75 -1.66 89.81
N LEU A 220 -24.59 -2.68 90.09
CA LEU A 220 -26.06 -2.65 89.98
C LEU A 220 -26.60 -2.94 88.56
N ARG A 221 -27.65 -3.75 88.34
CA ARG A 221 -28.68 -4.31 89.22
C ARG A 221 -29.69 -5.07 88.32
N ILE A 222 -30.10 -6.27 88.78
CA ILE A 222 -31.40 -6.95 88.59
C ILE A 222 -31.74 -7.51 87.19
N GLU A 223 -31.69 -8.84 87.04
CA GLU A 223 -32.82 -9.82 87.06
C GLU A 223 -34.17 -9.44 86.36
N PRO A 224 -35.05 -10.42 86.02
CA PRO A 224 -35.47 -10.65 84.64
C PRO A 224 -37.00 -10.74 84.47
N GLY A 225 -37.44 -11.17 83.29
CA GLY A 225 -38.78 -11.74 83.05
C GLY A 225 -39.37 -11.25 81.74
N LYS A 226 -40.09 -12.05 80.97
CA LYS A 226 -40.44 -13.47 81.04
C LYS A 226 -40.89 -13.86 79.63
#